data_AF-A0A9P1DKT0-F1
#
_entry.id   AF-A0A9P1DKT0-F1
#
_cell.length_a   1.000
_cell.length_b   1.000
_cell.length_c   1.000
_cell.angle_alpha   90.00
_cell.angle_beta   90.00
_cell.angle_gamma   90.00
#
_symmetry.space_group_name_H-M   'P 1'
#
loop_
_entity.id
_entity.type
_entity.pdbx_description
1 polymer ?
#
loop_
_entity_poly.entity_id
_entity_poly.type
_entity_poly.pdbx_seq_one_letter_code
_entity_poly.pdbx_strand_id
1 'polypeptide(L)'
;DLERLEKCVVEEMKRNFKVSDHCTTVLVNDGDASALYGASGMPAGKAGLFLSCGTGLAGGVVWKGQSCDGILELGKLVMGLRQSADGVVPLHDGLNLEAAAQGMAGTQRAFFNLLAARGGDVITGKAEQRAALVAMQKGSIDEKCRGLFESLGQWLARFVHELNEYLPVKVEYVEAGGKVTDGPTGEIMMEACRNALPGIEVRKALDSEFGQAVAVANLVRPQ
;
A
#
# COMPACT_ATOMS: atom_id res chain seq x y z
N ASP A 1 -17.50 -11.42 -16.34
CA ASP A 1 -18.86 -10.86 -16.46
C ASP A 1 -19.24 -10.29 -15.09
N LEU A 2 -18.91 -9.02 -14.87
CA LEU A 2 -19.09 -8.35 -13.57
C LEU A 2 -20.56 -8.06 -13.28
N GLU A 3 -21.35 -7.69 -14.30
CA GLU A 3 -22.80 -7.46 -14.17
C GLU A 3 -23.54 -8.70 -13.68
N ARG A 4 -23.15 -9.88 -14.19
CA ARG A 4 -23.74 -11.15 -13.73
C ARG A 4 -23.38 -11.44 -12.27
N LEU A 5 -22.14 -11.17 -11.86
CA LEU A 5 -21.70 -11.39 -10.49
C LEU A 5 -22.44 -10.45 -9.53
N GLU A 6 -22.59 -9.18 -9.89
CA GLU A 6 -23.35 -8.18 -9.14
C GLU A 6 -24.81 -8.62 -8.95
N LYS A 7 -25.49 -9.01 -10.04
CA LYS A 7 -26.88 -9.53 -9.96
C LYS A 7 -27.00 -10.74 -9.03
N CYS A 8 -26.07 -11.69 -9.10
CA CYS A 8 -26.08 -12.85 -8.22
C CYS A 8 -25.91 -12.47 -6.74
N VAL A 9 -24.99 -11.55 -6.43
CA VAL A 9 -24.77 -11.10 -5.04
C VAL A 9 -26.00 -10.37 -4.50
N VAL A 10 -26.60 -9.46 -5.30
CA VAL A 10 -27.80 -8.71 -4.89
C VAL A 10 -28.98 -9.64 -4.62
N GLU A 11 -29.24 -10.61 -5.51
CA GLU A 11 -30.30 -11.61 -5.33
C GLU A 11 -30.08 -12.47 -4.07
N GLU A 12 -28.85 -12.92 -3.83
CA GLU A 12 -28.47 -13.68 -2.65
C GLU A 12 -28.66 -12.86 -1.37
N MET A 13 -28.31 -11.57 -1.39
CA MET A 13 -28.50 -10.65 -0.26
C MET A 13 -29.99 -10.39 0.01
N LYS A 14 -30.80 -10.17 -1.03
CA LYS A 14 -32.26 -10.01 -0.89
C LYS A 14 -32.95 -11.26 -0.33
N ARG A 15 -32.44 -12.45 -0.68
CA ARG A 15 -32.96 -13.73 -0.19
C ARG A 15 -32.63 -13.97 1.29
N ASN A 16 -31.41 -13.63 1.71
CA ASN A 16 -30.90 -13.97 3.03
C ASN A 16 -31.09 -12.85 4.08
N PHE A 17 -31.30 -11.61 3.64
CA PHE A 17 -31.44 -10.43 4.51
C PHE A 17 -32.65 -9.60 4.11
N LYS A 18 -33.28 -8.92 5.08
CA LYS A 18 -34.31 -7.89 4.80
C LYS A 18 -33.65 -6.62 4.28
N VAL A 19 -33.13 -6.67 3.06
CA VAL A 19 -32.56 -5.51 2.37
C VAL A 19 -33.68 -4.77 1.66
N SER A 20 -33.74 -3.44 1.82
CA SER A 20 -34.65 -2.57 1.06
C SER A 20 -34.47 -2.75 -0.44
N ASP A 21 -35.55 -2.66 -1.22
CA ASP A 21 -35.46 -2.60 -2.70
C ASP A 21 -34.73 -1.34 -3.21
N HIS A 22 -34.50 -0.36 -2.33
CA HIS A 22 -33.68 0.83 -2.58
C HIS A 22 -32.27 0.65 -2.00
N CYS A 23 -31.57 -0.39 -2.45
CA CYS A 23 -30.17 -0.63 -2.08
C CYS A 23 -29.23 -0.19 -3.22
N THR A 24 -28.29 0.68 -2.91
CA THR A 24 -27.19 1.03 -3.81
C THR A 24 -26.04 0.06 -3.57
N THR A 25 -25.68 -0.72 -4.58
CA THR A 25 -24.51 -1.60 -4.54
C THR A 25 -23.35 -0.88 -5.23
N VAL A 26 -22.18 -0.91 -4.61
CA VAL A 26 -20.96 -0.35 -5.20
C VAL A 26 -19.86 -1.40 -5.08
N LEU A 27 -19.18 -1.66 -6.20
CA LEU A 27 -17.99 -2.50 -6.23
C LEU A 27 -16.76 -1.61 -6.29
N VAL A 28 -15.89 -1.73 -5.30
CA VAL A 28 -14.65 -0.94 -5.20
C VAL A 28 -13.49 -1.89 -4.94
N ASN A 29 -12.34 -1.64 -5.56
CA ASN A 29 -11.09 -2.33 -5.21
C ASN A 29 -10.71 -1.96 -3.76
N ASP A 30 -10.14 -2.90 -3.02
CA ASP A 30 -9.76 -2.68 -1.62
C ASP A 30 -8.69 -1.58 -1.46
N GLY A 31 -7.76 -1.46 -2.42
CA GLY A 31 -6.81 -0.37 -2.54
C GLY A 31 -7.45 1.00 -2.76
N ASP A 32 -8.44 1.08 -3.66
CA ASP A 32 -9.18 2.32 -3.94
C ASP A 32 -10.04 2.74 -2.74
N ALA A 33 -10.69 1.78 -2.08
CA ALA A 33 -11.46 2.04 -0.87
C ALA A 33 -10.55 2.60 0.24
N SER A 34 -9.38 2.01 0.45
CA SER A 34 -8.37 2.55 1.37
C SER A 34 -7.94 3.97 0.98
N ALA A 35 -7.74 4.23 -0.31
CA ALA A 35 -7.26 5.52 -0.78
C ALA A 35 -8.29 6.64 -0.60
N LEU A 36 -9.55 6.37 -0.94
CA LEU A 36 -10.66 7.29 -0.74
C LEU A 36 -10.88 7.59 0.74
N TYR A 37 -10.70 6.60 1.62
CA TYR A 37 -10.77 6.82 3.07
C TYR A 37 -9.68 7.79 3.54
N GLY A 38 -8.42 7.50 3.23
CA GLY A 38 -7.28 8.32 3.65
C GLY A 38 -7.36 9.75 3.12
N ALA A 39 -7.88 9.93 1.91
CA ALA A 39 -8.03 11.23 1.28
C ALA A 39 -8.95 12.20 2.05
N SER A 40 -9.81 11.72 2.95
CA SER A 40 -10.64 12.57 3.80
C SER A 40 -9.84 13.51 4.72
N GLY A 41 -8.61 13.10 5.10
CA GLY A 41 -7.69 13.91 5.91
C GLY A 41 -6.73 14.78 5.10
N MET A 42 -6.77 14.69 3.77
CA MET A 42 -5.82 15.36 2.89
C MET A 42 -6.18 16.85 2.71
N PRO A 43 -5.20 17.77 2.73
CA PRO A 43 -5.43 19.17 2.39
C PRO A 43 -6.07 19.33 1.01
N ALA A 44 -7.07 20.22 0.92
CA ALA A 44 -7.78 20.49 -0.33
C ALA A 44 -6.81 20.92 -1.45
N GLY A 45 -7.03 20.39 -2.66
CA GLY A 45 -6.27 20.75 -3.86
C GLY A 45 -5.02 19.90 -4.13
N LYS A 46 -4.52 19.16 -3.13
CA LYS A 46 -3.36 18.27 -3.31
C LYS A 46 -3.75 16.98 -4.06
N ALA A 47 -2.78 16.39 -4.75
CA ALA A 47 -2.84 14.99 -5.16
C ALA A 47 -2.16 14.10 -4.11
N GLY A 48 -2.86 13.07 -3.65
CA GLY A 48 -2.40 12.17 -2.61
C GLY A 48 -2.23 10.74 -3.10
N LEU A 49 -1.17 10.08 -2.67
CA LEU A 49 -0.95 8.65 -2.84
C LEU A 49 -1.22 7.94 -1.51
N PHE A 50 -2.13 6.98 -1.52
CA PHE A 50 -2.55 6.26 -0.32
C PHE A 50 -2.25 4.78 -0.51
N LEU A 51 -1.46 4.21 0.40
CA LEU A 51 -0.87 2.88 0.23
C LEU A 51 -1.23 1.95 1.39
N SER A 52 -1.58 0.73 1.04
CA SER A 52 -1.70 -0.41 1.94
C SER A 52 -0.49 -1.34 1.75
N CYS A 53 0.39 -1.29 2.74
CA CYS A 53 1.65 -2.00 2.90
C CYS A 53 1.44 -3.33 3.65
N GLY A 54 0.68 -4.23 3.01
CA GLY A 54 0.38 -5.56 3.51
C GLY A 54 1.36 -6.62 3.00
N THR A 55 0.84 -7.80 2.65
CA THR A 55 1.63 -8.83 1.97
C THR A 55 2.14 -8.31 0.62
N GLY A 56 1.33 -7.57 -0.12
CA GLY A 56 1.72 -6.81 -1.30
C GLY A 56 1.50 -5.31 -1.11
N LEU A 57 1.62 -4.58 -2.21
CA LEU A 57 1.26 -3.17 -2.27
C LEU A 57 -0.10 -3.02 -2.93
N ALA A 58 -1.03 -2.39 -2.23
CA ALA A 58 -2.30 -1.91 -2.78
C ALA A 58 -2.45 -0.42 -2.46
N GLY A 59 -3.40 0.24 -3.11
CA GLY A 59 -3.63 1.67 -2.90
C GLY A 59 -4.10 2.37 -4.16
N GLY A 60 -4.11 3.70 -4.11
CA GLY A 60 -4.54 4.54 -5.21
C GLY A 60 -4.05 5.97 -5.08
N VAL A 61 -4.15 6.71 -6.19
CA VAL A 61 -3.92 8.16 -6.22
C VAL A 61 -5.27 8.86 -6.18
N VAL A 62 -5.44 9.79 -5.26
CA VAL A 62 -6.65 10.62 -5.14
C VAL A 62 -6.32 12.07 -5.46
N TRP A 63 -7.10 12.69 -6.33
CA TRP A 63 -7.00 14.11 -6.64
C TRP A 63 -8.39 14.71 -6.78
N LYS A 64 -8.60 15.89 -6.18
CA LYS A 64 -9.92 16.56 -6.16
C LYS A 64 -11.07 15.66 -5.64
N GLY A 65 -10.76 14.79 -4.68
CA GLY A 65 -11.73 13.86 -4.09
C GLY A 65 -12.11 12.67 -4.96
N GLN A 66 -11.41 12.44 -6.09
CA GLN A 66 -11.64 11.32 -6.98
C GLN A 66 -10.41 10.40 -7.01
N SER A 67 -10.62 9.08 -6.95
CA SER A 67 -9.56 8.13 -7.26
C SER A 67 -9.22 8.21 -8.75
N CYS A 68 -7.96 7.99 -9.09
CA CYS A 68 -7.50 8.00 -10.47
C CYS A 68 -7.74 6.62 -11.12
N ASP A 69 -8.77 6.53 -11.97
CA ASP A 69 -9.17 5.30 -12.67
C ASP A 69 -8.06 4.68 -13.56
N GLY A 70 -7.03 5.46 -13.91
CA GLY A 70 -5.92 5.00 -14.76
C GLY A 70 -4.81 4.24 -14.04
N ILE A 71 -4.80 4.26 -12.70
CA ILE A 71 -3.74 3.65 -11.89
C ILE A 71 -4.36 2.56 -11.03
N LEU A 72 -4.78 1.49 -11.69
CA LEU A 72 -5.32 0.31 -11.05
C LEU A 72 -4.17 -0.64 -10.73
N GLU A 73 -4.20 -1.26 -9.55
CA GLU A 73 -3.25 -2.31 -9.13
C GLU A 73 -1.79 -1.82 -9.05
N LEU A 74 -1.50 -0.86 -8.16
CA LEU A 74 -0.14 -0.32 -7.93
C LEU A 74 0.95 -1.41 -7.73
N GLY A 75 0.61 -2.53 -7.09
CA GLY A 75 1.54 -3.65 -6.88
C GLY A 75 1.93 -4.42 -8.15
N LYS A 76 1.25 -4.17 -9.28
CA LYS A 76 1.50 -4.80 -10.59
C LYS A 76 2.19 -3.89 -11.59
N LEU A 77 2.33 -2.59 -11.28
CA LEU A 77 3.16 -1.70 -12.08
C LEU A 77 4.58 -2.23 -12.15
N VAL A 78 5.35 -1.88 -13.17
CA VAL A 78 6.78 -2.19 -13.26
C VAL A 78 7.50 -0.87 -13.36
N MET A 79 8.06 -0.42 -12.24
CA MET A 79 8.69 0.89 -12.14
C MET A 79 10.08 0.76 -11.53
N GLY A 80 10.99 1.63 -11.94
CA GLY A 80 12.27 1.76 -11.24
C GLY A 80 13.24 0.64 -11.37
N LEU A 81 13.18 -0.09 -12.47
CA LEU A 81 14.17 -1.10 -12.79
C LEU A 81 15.56 -0.48 -12.68
N ARG A 82 16.38 -1.05 -11.79
CA ARG A 82 17.79 -0.70 -11.67
C ARG A 82 18.58 -1.99 -11.82
N GLN A 83 19.66 -1.94 -12.60
CA GLN A 83 20.66 -2.99 -12.52
C GLN A 83 21.37 -2.89 -11.17
N SER A 84 21.28 -3.94 -10.37
CA SER A 84 22.12 -4.08 -9.20
C SER A 84 23.55 -4.39 -9.67
N ALA A 85 24.52 -3.55 -9.35
CA ALA A 85 25.93 -3.87 -9.62
C ALA A 85 26.40 -5.12 -8.84
N ASP A 86 25.69 -5.44 -7.74
CA ASP A 86 26.13 -6.42 -6.74
C ASP A 86 25.14 -7.61 -6.59
N GLY A 87 24.07 -7.66 -7.40
CA GLY A 87 23.05 -8.72 -7.34
C GLY A 87 22.16 -8.75 -6.09
N VAL A 88 22.37 -7.86 -5.10
CA VAL A 88 21.65 -7.86 -3.82
C VAL A 88 20.40 -6.98 -3.86
N VAL A 89 19.54 -7.15 -4.87
CA VAL A 89 18.23 -6.47 -4.89
C VAL A 89 17.12 -7.49 -5.06
N PRO A 90 16.04 -7.42 -4.26
CA PRO A 90 14.96 -8.39 -4.38
C PRO A 90 14.27 -8.37 -5.74
N LEU A 91 13.71 -9.53 -6.08
CA LEU A 91 12.92 -9.75 -7.28
C LEU A 91 11.44 -9.43 -7.03
N HIS A 92 10.78 -8.89 -8.04
CA HIS A 92 9.32 -8.74 -8.07
C HIS A 92 8.65 -10.10 -8.20
N ASP A 93 7.67 -10.35 -7.33
CA ASP A 93 6.92 -11.59 -7.29
C ASP A 93 6.02 -11.77 -8.50
N GLY A 94 6.32 -12.78 -9.30
CA GLY A 94 5.55 -13.22 -10.46
C GLY A 94 6.12 -12.72 -11.79
N LEU A 95 6.82 -11.58 -11.80
CA LEU A 95 7.53 -11.10 -13.00
C LEU A 95 9.02 -11.42 -12.97
N ASN A 96 9.58 -11.80 -11.82
CA ASN A 96 11.01 -12.07 -11.63
C ASN A 96 11.92 -10.92 -12.10
N LEU A 97 11.45 -9.68 -11.89
CA LEU A 97 12.19 -8.48 -12.25
C LEU A 97 12.96 -7.93 -11.04
N GLU A 98 14.26 -7.72 -11.20
CA GLU A 98 15.08 -7.10 -10.18
C GLU A 98 14.69 -5.65 -9.93
N ALA A 99 14.73 -5.25 -8.66
CA ALA A 99 14.74 -3.84 -8.27
C ALA A 99 13.48 -3.05 -8.66
N ALA A 100 12.36 -3.71 -8.94
CA ALA A 100 11.14 -3.00 -9.28
C ALA A 100 10.59 -2.27 -8.03
N ALA A 101 10.59 -0.94 -8.07
CA ALA A 101 10.40 -0.08 -6.90
C ALA A 101 9.05 -0.33 -6.20
N GLN A 102 7.98 -0.61 -6.96
CA GLN A 102 6.67 -0.94 -6.41
C GLN A 102 6.65 -2.28 -5.65
N GLY A 103 7.44 -3.25 -6.12
CA GLY A 103 7.61 -4.53 -5.43
C GLY A 103 8.33 -4.35 -4.09
N MET A 104 9.14 -3.30 -3.99
CA MET A 104 10.00 -2.95 -2.87
C MET A 104 9.43 -1.90 -1.93
N ALA A 105 8.35 -1.22 -2.31
CA ALA A 105 7.75 -0.13 -1.56
C ALA A 105 6.97 -0.67 -0.35
N GLY A 106 7.67 -0.96 0.75
CA GLY A 106 7.05 -1.19 2.05
C GLY A 106 6.24 -2.48 2.21
N THR A 107 6.38 -3.47 1.33
CA THR A 107 5.61 -4.72 1.44
C THR A 107 6.26 -5.73 2.40
N GLN A 108 5.46 -6.59 3.04
CA GLN A 108 5.99 -7.65 3.91
C GLN A 108 6.94 -8.57 3.13
N ARG A 109 6.59 -8.88 1.88
CA ARG A 109 7.42 -9.72 1.02
C ARG A 109 8.76 -9.07 0.68
N ALA A 110 8.76 -7.79 0.35
CA ALA A 110 10.00 -7.04 0.13
C ALA A 110 10.92 -7.07 1.36
N PHE A 111 10.34 -6.91 2.56
CA PHE A 111 11.08 -6.98 3.81
C PHE A 111 11.81 -8.32 3.95
N PHE A 112 11.10 -9.44 3.82
CA PHE A 112 11.69 -10.77 3.99
C PHE A 112 12.65 -11.16 2.85
N ASN A 113 12.39 -10.70 1.63
CA ASN A 113 13.34 -10.90 0.54
C ASN A 113 14.64 -10.10 0.78
N LEU A 114 14.53 -8.87 1.31
CA LEU A 114 15.70 -8.06 1.67
C LEU A 114 16.46 -8.66 2.86
N LEU A 115 15.75 -9.19 3.86
CA LEU A 115 16.35 -9.91 4.98
C LEU A 115 17.16 -11.11 4.49
N ALA A 116 16.56 -11.95 3.63
CA ALA A 116 17.24 -13.11 3.04
C ALA A 116 18.46 -12.70 2.19
N ALA A 117 18.32 -11.66 1.37
CA ALA A 117 19.42 -11.14 0.55
C ALA A 117 20.60 -10.61 1.38
N ARG A 118 20.36 -10.19 2.62
CA ARG A 118 21.39 -9.76 3.58
C ARG A 118 21.89 -10.89 4.50
N GLY A 119 21.61 -12.14 4.16
CA GLY A 119 22.06 -13.32 4.90
C GLY A 119 21.24 -13.63 6.15
N GLY A 120 20.04 -13.07 6.28
CA GLY A 120 19.07 -13.44 7.31
C GLY A 120 18.25 -14.68 6.94
N ASP A 121 17.32 -15.06 7.83
CA ASP A 121 16.49 -16.23 7.64
C ASP A 121 15.55 -16.10 6.43
N VAL A 122 15.43 -17.19 5.67
CA VAL A 122 14.49 -17.29 4.55
C VAL A 122 13.13 -17.73 5.09
N ILE A 123 12.20 -16.79 5.19
CA ILE A 123 10.83 -17.04 5.66
C ILE A 123 9.87 -16.84 4.50
N THR A 124 9.23 -17.92 4.03
CA THR A 124 8.35 -17.89 2.84
C THR A 124 6.86 -17.97 3.16
N GLY A 125 6.49 -18.47 4.34
CA GLY A 125 5.11 -18.61 4.77
C GLY A 125 4.51 -17.27 5.22
N LYS A 126 3.33 -16.92 4.71
CA LYS A 126 2.69 -15.60 4.98
C LYS A 126 2.40 -15.38 6.47
N ALA A 127 1.97 -16.43 7.19
CA ALA A 127 1.64 -16.33 8.61
C ALA A 127 2.91 -16.16 9.46
N GLU A 128 3.97 -16.87 9.09
CA GLU A 128 5.28 -16.86 9.69
C GLU A 128 5.96 -15.51 9.46
N GLN A 129 5.91 -14.98 8.24
CA GLN A 129 6.37 -13.62 7.92
C GLN A 129 5.67 -12.58 8.80
N ARG A 130 4.33 -12.66 8.91
CA ARG A 130 3.57 -11.75 9.78
C ARG A 130 3.99 -11.88 11.25
N ALA A 131 4.13 -13.11 11.76
CA ALA A 131 4.52 -13.36 13.14
C ALA A 131 5.94 -12.84 13.43
N ALA A 132 6.88 -13.09 12.52
CA ALA A 132 8.26 -12.61 12.63
C ALA A 132 8.33 -11.07 12.61
N LEU A 133 7.59 -10.42 11.73
CA LEU A 133 7.52 -8.96 11.67
C LEU A 133 6.97 -8.37 12.97
N VAL A 134 5.89 -8.94 13.51
CA VAL A 134 5.32 -8.52 14.80
C VAL A 134 6.30 -8.76 15.95
N ALA A 135 7.06 -9.84 15.93
CA ALA A 135 8.09 -10.12 16.93
C ALA A 135 9.23 -9.07 16.87
N MET A 136 9.70 -8.74 15.67
CA MET A 136 10.73 -7.70 15.45
C MET A 136 10.26 -6.32 15.93
N GLN A 137 8.98 -5.99 15.72
CA GLN A 137 8.37 -4.73 16.17
C GLN A 137 8.26 -4.59 17.70
N LYS A 138 8.18 -5.71 18.42
CA LYS A 138 8.09 -5.74 19.88
C LYS A 138 9.45 -5.85 20.57
N GLY A 139 10.48 -6.27 19.85
CA GLY A 139 11.84 -6.42 20.36
C GLY A 139 12.62 -5.10 20.39
N SER A 140 13.85 -5.16 20.91
CA SER A 140 14.82 -4.08 20.72
C SER A 140 15.23 -4.01 19.25
N ILE A 141 15.10 -2.84 18.63
CA ILE A 141 15.50 -2.62 17.25
C ILE A 141 17.01 -2.48 17.19
N ASP A 142 17.68 -3.53 16.68
CA ASP A 142 19.11 -3.48 16.39
C ASP A 142 19.42 -2.74 15.09
N GLU A 143 20.71 -2.49 14.84
CA GLU A 143 21.17 -1.74 13.66
C GLU A 143 20.83 -2.43 12.33
N LYS A 144 20.86 -3.78 12.31
CA LYS A 144 20.53 -4.54 11.10
C LYS A 144 19.06 -4.40 10.74
N CYS A 145 18.19 -4.54 11.74
CA CYS A 145 16.75 -4.36 11.63
C CYS A 145 16.42 -2.93 11.20
N ARG A 146 17.00 -1.93 11.86
CA ARG A 146 16.89 -0.51 11.47
C ARG A 146 17.23 -0.31 9.99
N GLY A 147 18.40 -0.79 9.55
CA GLY A 147 18.84 -0.63 8.16
C GLY A 147 17.94 -1.34 7.13
N LEU A 148 17.18 -2.37 7.51
CA LEU A 148 16.17 -2.98 6.63
C LEU A 148 14.97 -2.06 6.43
N PHE A 149 14.41 -1.50 7.52
CA PHE A 149 13.27 -0.60 7.45
C PHE A 149 13.62 0.74 6.78
N GLU A 150 14.81 1.28 7.02
CA GLU A 150 15.30 2.46 6.30
C GLU A 150 15.38 2.22 4.80
N SER A 151 15.86 1.05 4.39
CA SER A 151 15.93 0.66 2.98
C SER A 151 14.53 0.58 2.35
N LEU A 152 13.55 0.03 3.06
CA LEU A 152 12.16 0.02 2.58
C LEU A 152 11.59 1.44 2.44
N GLY A 153 11.93 2.35 3.35
CA GLY A 153 11.54 3.75 3.27
C GLY A 153 12.13 4.46 2.05
N GLN A 154 13.39 4.20 1.74
CA GLN A 154 14.04 4.70 0.52
C GLN A 154 13.41 4.14 -0.75
N TRP A 155 13.05 2.85 -0.77
CA TRP A 155 12.34 2.24 -1.89
C TRP A 155 10.93 2.81 -2.08
N LEU A 156 10.21 3.07 -0.98
CA LEU A 156 8.93 3.77 -1.03
C LEU A 156 9.09 5.17 -1.62
N ALA A 157 10.08 5.95 -1.15
CA ALA A 157 10.36 7.28 -1.69
C ALA A 157 10.68 7.24 -3.19
N ARG A 158 11.50 6.27 -3.61
CA ARG A 158 11.82 6.06 -5.01
C ARG A 158 10.58 5.74 -5.84
N PHE A 159 9.72 4.85 -5.33
CA PHE A 159 8.46 4.53 -5.99
C PHE A 159 7.59 5.77 -6.22
N VAL A 160 7.47 6.65 -5.21
CA VAL A 160 6.74 7.93 -5.34
C VAL A 160 7.37 8.83 -6.40
N HIS A 161 8.70 8.97 -6.37
CA HIS A 161 9.42 9.81 -7.34
C HIS A 161 9.22 9.32 -8.77
N GLU A 162 9.33 8.02 -9.00
CA GLU A 162 9.14 7.43 -10.32
C GLU A 162 7.69 7.45 -10.75
N LEU A 163 6.75 7.19 -9.84
CA LEU A 163 5.31 7.30 -10.13
C LEU A 163 4.98 8.69 -10.67
N ASN A 164 5.50 9.73 -10.01
CA ASN A 164 5.32 11.11 -10.41
C ASN A 164 5.74 11.41 -11.86
N GLU A 165 6.68 10.67 -12.45
CA GLU A 165 7.08 10.87 -13.85
C GLU A 165 6.01 10.46 -14.86
N TYR A 166 5.05 9.61 -14.45
CA TYR A 166 3.97 9.13 -15.31
C TYR A 166 2.62 9.79 -15.01
N LEU A 167 2.52 10.50 -13.89
CA LEU A 167 1.26 11.13 -13.48
C LEU A 167 1.07 12.51 -14.12
N PRO A 168 -0.16 12.85 -14.55
CA PRO A 168 -0.47 14.19 -15.04
C PRO A 168 -0.48 15.23 -13.90
N VAL A 169 -0.55 14.78 -12.65
CA VAL A 169 -0.45 15.60 -11.45
C VAL A 169 0.58 14.98 -10.50
N LYS A 170 1.47 15.79 -9.95
CA LYS A 170 2.49 15.31 -9.02
C LYS A 170 1.83 15.04 -7.66
N VAL A 171 2.14 13.89 -7.08
CA VAL A 171 1.80 13.54 -5.70
C VAL A 171 2.53 14.50 -4.77
N GLU A 172 1.77 15.14 -3.90
CA GLU A 172 2.24 16.10 -2.89
C GLU A 172 1.98 15.60 -1.46
N TYR A 173 1.20 14.53 -1.34
CA TYR A 173 0.84 13.89 -0.09
C TYR A 173 0.95 12.37 -0.23
N VAL A 174 1.61 11.70 0.70
CA VAL A 174 1.73 10.25 0.73
C VAL A 174 1.27 9.76 2.09
N GLU A 175 0.37 8.80 2.10
CA GLU A 175 -0.02 8.11 3.31
C GLU A 175 0.15 6.61 3.13
N ALA A 176 0.84 5.96 4.06
CA ALA A 176 1.08 4.53 4.01
C ALA A 176 0.70 3.86 5.33
N GLY A 177 -0.04 2.75 5.24
CA GLY A 177 -0.50 1.97 6.38
C GLY A 177 -0.36 0.47 6.15
N GLY A 178 -0.40 -0.32 7.22
CA GLY A 178 -0.30 -1.78 7.16
C GLY A 178 0.78 -2.31 8.09
N LYS A 179 0.90 -3.64 8.17
CA LYS A 179 1.75 -4.28 9.19
C LYS A 179 3.21 -3.87 9.12
N VAL A 180 3.76 -3.54 7.95
CA VAL A 180 5.16 -3.11 7.82
C VAL A 180 5.38 -1.70 8.38
N THR A 181 4.35 -0.86 8.32
CA THR A 181 4.38 0.52 8.84
C THR A 181 4.00 0.60 10.33
N ASP A 182 3.62 -0.51 10.96
CA ASP A 182 3.22 -0.52 12.38
C ASP A 182 4.44 -0.42 13.32
N GLY A 183 4.19 0.09 14.53
CA GLY A 183 5.17 0.13 15.61
C GLY A 183 6.40 1.02 15.34
N PRO A 184 7.44 0.92 16.19
CA PRO A 184 8.61 1.79 16.09
C PRO A 184 9.46 1.53 14.85
N THR A 185 9.46 0.30 14.30
CA THR A 185 10.16 0.01 13.03
C THR A 185 9.48 0.66 11.84
N GLY A 186 8.15 0.74 11.86
CA GLY A 186 7.38 1.47 10.86
C GLY A 186 7.70 2.96 10.85
N GLU A 187 7.89 3.58 12.01
CA GLU A 187 8.31 4.99 12.10
C GLU A 187 9.68 5.22 11.43
N ILE A 188 10.62 4.30 11.61
CA ILE A 188 11.94 4.34 10.95
C ILE A 188 11.78 4.33 9.42
N MET A 189 10.94 3.42 8.90
CA MET A 189 10.64 3.36 7.47
C MET A 189 10.02 4.67 6.96
N MET A 190 9.03 5.21 7.68
CA MET A 190 8.33 6.43 7.30
C MET A 190 9.23 7.68 7.40
N GLU A 191 10.14 7.71 8.35
CA GLU A 191 11.16 8.76 8.48
C GLU A 191 12.17 8.73 7.33
N ALA A 192 12.69 7.55 6.99
CA ALA A 192 13.57 7.39 5.85
C ALA A 192 12.90 7.84 4.53
N CYS A 193 11.61 7.52 4.36
CA CYS A 193 10.82 8.00 3.23
C CYS A 193 10.66 9.53 3.22
N ARG A 194 10.30 10.14 4.36
CA ARG A 194 10.19 11.61 4.52
C ARG A 194 11.47 12.33 4.13
N ASN A 195 12.61 11.83 4.62
CA ASN A 195 13.91 12.46 4.37
C ASN A 195 14.31 12.39 2.89
N ALA A 196 13.86 11.36 2.17
CA ALA A 196 14.13 11.18 0.75
C ALA A 196 13.15 11.94 -0.17
N LEU A 197 12.03 12.45 0.34
CA LEU A 197 11.01 13.18 -0.42
C LEU A 197 10.81 14.62 0.09
N PRO A 198 11.82 15.51 -0.02
CA PRO A 198 11.67 16.89 0.40
C PRO A 198 10.54 17.57 -0.40
N GLY A 199 9.60 18.19 0.32
CA GLY A 199 8.45 18.90 -0.28
C GLY A 199 7.20 18.04 -0.49
N ILE A 200 7.27 16.73 -0.27
CA ILE A 200 6.09 15.85 -0.21
C ILE A 200 5.75 15.59 1.25
N GLU A 201 4.48 15.74 1.59
CA GLU A 201 4.00 15.45 2.93
C GLU A 201 3.78 13.94 3.08
N VAL A 202 4.62 13.27 3.86
CA VAL A 202 4.51 11.82 4.08
C VAL A 202 4.00 11.54 5.49
N ARG A 203 2.91 10.75 5.60
CA ARG A 203 2.27 10.37 6.86
C ARG A 203 2.10 8.86 6.96
N LYS A 204 2.09 8.37 8.20
CA LYS A 204 1.61 7.02 8.49
C LYS A 204 0.09 7.05 8.57
N ALA A 205 -0.58 6.07 7.96
CA ALA A 205 -2.01 5.88 8.12
C ALA A 205 -2.31 5.46 9.57
N LEU A 206 -3.35 6.04 10.16
CA LEU A 206 -3.77 5.72 11.52
C LEU A 206 -4.53 4.39 11.59
N ASP A 207 -5.29 4.06 10.54
CA ASP A 207 -6.17 2.89 10.55
C ASP A 207 -6.40 2.32 9.14
N SER A 208 -5.49 1.46 8.69
CA SER A 208 -5.54 0.87 7.33
C SER A 208 -6.51 -0.30 7.21
N GLU A 209 -6.80 -1.02 8.30
CA GLU A 209 -7.63 -2.23 8.30
C GLU A 209 -9.14 -1.91 8.28
N PHE A 210 -9.57 -0.83 8.94
CA PHE A 210 -11.00 -0.44 8.99
C PHE A 210 -11.39 0.63 7.97
N GLY A 211 -10.42 1.37 7.42
CA GLY A 211 -10.67 2.46 6.48
C GLY A 211 -11.45 2.02 5.22
N GLN A 212 -11.22 0.81 4.74
CA GLN A 212 -11.91 0.25 3.56
C GLN A 212 -13.42 0.11 3.78
N ALA A 213 -13.82 -0.47 4.92
CA ALA A 213 -15.23 -0.66 5.25
C ALA A 213 -15.94 0.69 5.44
N VAL A 214 -15.26 1.67 6.03
CA VAL A 214 -15.81 3.01 6.24
C VAL A 214 -15.91 3.79 4.92
N ALA A 215 -14.92 3.68 4.01
CA ALA A 215 -15.00 4.29 2.68
C ALA A 215 -16.20 3.77 1.89
N VAL A 216 -16.38 2.44 1.84
CA VAL A 216 -17.52 1.83 1.15
C VAL A 216 -18.84 2.28 1.77
N ALA A 217 -18.92 2.34 3.11
CA ALA A 217 -20.10 2.86 3.80
C ALA A 217 -20.39 4.33 3.48
N ASN A 218 -19.37 5.16 3.26
CA ASN A 218 -19.54 6.57 2.92
C ASN A 218 -19.97 6.79 1.46
N LEU A 219 -19.57 5.91 0.53
CA LEU A 219 -19.99 6.00 -0.88
C LEU A 219 -21.48 5.77 -1.10
N VAL A 220 -22.15 5.07 -0.17
CA VAL A 220 -23.58 4.75 -0.25
C VAL A 220 -24.46 5.62 0.65
N ARG A 221 -23.89 6.58 1.38
CA ARG A 221 -24.68 7.53 2.19
C ARG A 221 -25.38 8.54 1.26
N PRO A 222 -26.68 8.83 1.49
CA PRO A 222 -27.35 9.93 0.79
C PRO A 222 -26.59 11.25 1.06
N GLN A 223 -26.27 11.99 0.00
CA GLN A 223 -25.72 13.36 0.10
C GLN A 223 -26.80 14.36 0.48
#